data_AF-A0A379UYW7-F1
#
_entry.id   AF-A0A379UYW7-F1
#
_cell.length_a   1.000
_cell.length_b   1.000
_cell.length_c   1.000
_cell.angle_alpha   90.00
_cell.angle_beta   90.00
_cell.angle_gamma   90.00
#
_symmetry.space_group_name_H-M   'P 1'
#
loop_
_entity.id
_entity.type
_entity.pdbx_description
1 polymer ?
#
loop_
_entity_poly.entity_id
_entity_poly.type
_entity_poly.pdbx_seq_one_letter_code
_entity_poly.pdbx_strand_id
1 'polypeptide(L)'
;MGNALYWMERFGIDALRVDAVASMIYRDYSRKEGEWIPNEFGGRENLEAIEFLRNTNRIIGEQVPGAVSMAEESTDFSGVTRPPETGGLGFWYKWNLGWMHDTLDYMKLDPVYRQYHHDKLTFGMLYNHTENFVLPLSHDEVVHGKKSILDRMPGDAWQKFANLRAYYGWMWAFPGKKLLFMGNEFAQGREWNHDASLDWHLLEGAITGTTGFSVWYAISTTPIATIKRCMSWISMLTALSGWWSMTMNARY
;
A
#
# COMPACT_ATOMS: atom_id res chain seq x y z
N MET A 1 -22.31 -4.87 0.25
CA MET A 1 -22.23 -6.21 0.88
C MET A 1 -22.13 -7.33 -0.16
N GLY A 2 -23.21 -7.76 -0.82
CA GLY A 2 -23.17 -8.93 -1.73
C GLY A 2 -22.13 -8.86 -2.86
N ASN A 3 -21.85 -7.68 -3.42
CA ASN A 3 -20.80 -7.51 -4.43
C ASN A 3 -19.39 -7.82 -3.89
N ALA A 4 -19.09 -7.48 -2.63
CA ALA A 4 -17.78 -7.75 -2.03
C ALA A 4 -17.55 -9.26 -1.90
N LEU A 5 -18.55 -9.99 -1.40
CA LEU A 5 -18.52 -11.45 -1.33
C LEU A 5 -18.41 -12.09 -2.71
N TYR A 6 -19.14 -11.57 -3.70
CA TYR A 6 -19.10 -12.11 -5.06
C TYR A 6 -17.68 -12.16 -5.63
N TRP A 7 -16.90 -11.09 -5.47
CA TRP A 7 -15.50 -11.06 -5.88
C TRP A 7 -14.65 -12.10 -5.15
N MET A 8 -14.81 -12.20 -3.82
CA MET A 8 -14.04 -13.12 -3.01
C MET A 8 -14.38 -14.59 -3.29
N GLU A 9 -15.66 -14.95 -3.33
CA GLU A 9 -16.12 -16.33 -3.49
C GLU A 9 -15.99 -16.84 -4.93
N ARG A 10 -16.23 -15.99 -5.94
CA ARG A 10 -16.26 -16.43 -7.34
C ARG A 10 -14.92 -16.29 -8.04
N PHE A 11 -14.13 -15.30 -7.66
CA PHE A 11 -12.83 -15.03 -8.28
C PHE A 11 -11.65 -15.38 -7.35
N GLY A 12 -11.92 -15.81 -6.11
CA GLY A 12 -10.86 -16.19 -5.17
C GLY A 12 -9.99 -15.01 -4.76
N ILE A 13 -10.54 -13.80 -4.69
CA ILE A 13 -9.80 -12.61 -4.26
C ILE A 13 -9.61 -12.66 -2.74
N ASP A 14 -8.35 -12.65 -2.29
CA ASP A 14 -8.00 -12.74 -0.87
C ASP A 14 -8.21 -11.44 -0.09
N ALA A 15 -8.26 -10.29 -0.78
CA ALA A 15 -8.34 -9.01 -0.11
C ALA A 15 -9.06 -7.92 -0.92
N LEU A 16 -9.77 -7.04 -0.20
CA LEU A 16 -10.32 -5.81 -0.75
C LEU A 16 -9.64 -4.60 -0.10
N ARG A 17 -9.32 -3.59 -0.91
CA ARG A 17 -8.89 -2.28 -0.42
C ARG A 17 -9.94 -1.25 -0.80
N VAL A 18 -10.43 -0.52 0.19
CA VAL A 18 -11.40 0.58 0.02
C VAL A 18 -10.63 1.90 0.06
N ASP A 19 -10.71 2.64 -1.03
CA ASP A 19 -10.12 3.95 -1.16
C ASP A 19 -10.98 5.03 -0.48
N ALA A 20 -10.35 6.13 -0.06
CA ALA A 20 -11.00 7.35 0.41
C ALA A 20 -12.18 7.11 1.38
N VAL A 21 -12.01 6.25 2.40
CA VAL A 21 -13.06 5.88 3.37
C VAL A 21 -13.66 7.11 4.07
N ALA A 22 -12.86 8.16 4.28
CA ALA A 22 -13.29 9.45 4.79
C ALA A 22 -14.49 10.04 4.02
N SER A 23 -14.55 9.83 2.69
CA SER A 23 -15.65 10.29 1.85
C SER A 23 -16.98 9.62 2.13
N MET A 24 -16.95 8.41 2.72
CA MET A 24 -18.14 7.68 3.09
C MET A 24 -18.59 8.05 4.50
N ILE A 25 -17.65 8.09 5.47
CA ILE A 25 -17.96 8.16 6.90
C ILE A 25 -18.26 9.57 7.40
N TYR A 26 -18.00 10.61 6.61
CA TYR A 26 -18.32 12.00 6.96
C TYR A 26 -19.30 12.64 5.99
N ARG A 27 -20.36 13.25 6.53
CA ARG A 27 -21.40 13.95 5.77
C ARG A 27 -20.95 15.29 5.20
N ASP A 28 -19.92 15.89 5.79
CA ASP A 28 -19.33 17.16 5.39
C ASP A 28 -18.10 17.00 4.48
N TYR A 29 -17.78 15.77 4.06
CA TYR A 29 -16.62 15.53 3.20
C TYR A 29 -16.70 16.35 1.90
N SER A 30 -15.71 17.22 1.68
CA SER A 30 -15.64 18.13 0.54
C SER A 30 -16.85 19.06 0.36
N ARG A 31 -17.56 19.41 1.46
CA ARG A 31 -18.69 20.33 1.47
C ARG A 31 -18.41 21.53 2.36
N LYS A 32 -18.96 22.70 2.03
CA LYS A 32 -18.79 23.91 2.85
C LYS A 32 -19.79 23.93 4.01
N GLU A 33 -19.53 24.82 4.97
CA GLU A 33 -20.47 25.10 6.05
C GLU A 33 -21.84 25.53 5.49
N GLY A 34 -22.91 24.91 5.98
CA GLY A 34 -24.28 25.11 5.50
C GLY A 34 -24.68 24.29 4.26
N GLU A 35 -23.77 23.52 3.64
CA GLU A 35 -24.06 22.65 2.49
C GLU A 35 -24.28 21.17 2.88
N TRP A 36 -24.34 20.87 4.19
CA TRP A 36 -24.54 19.53 4.72
C TRP A 36 -25.47 19.55 5.93
N ILE A 37 -26.05 18.39 6.26
CA ILE A 37 -27.00 18.23 7.36
C ILE A 37 -26.41 17.24 8.36
N PRO A 38 -26.38 17.55 9.67
CA PRO A 38 -25.89 16.65 10.69
C PRO A 38 -26.72 15.37 10.80
N ASN A 39 -26.14 14.35 11.43
CA ASN A 39 -26.86 13.14 11.77
C ASN A 39 -27.87 13.37 12.92
N GLU A 40 -28.63 12.34 13.27
CA GLU A 40 -29.66 12.40 14.31
C GLU A 40 -29.13 12.81 15.71
N PHE A 41 -27.82 12.70 15.95
CA PHE A 41 -27.14 13.10 17.18
C PHE A 41 -26.43 14.46 17.08
N GLY A 42 -26.59 15.18 15.96
CA GLY A 42 -25.96 16.48 15.72
C GLY A 42 -24.51 16.41 15.24
N GLY A 43 -23.97 15.21 14.97
CA GLY A 43 -22.60 15.00 14.49
C GLY A 43 -22.45 15.04 12.97
N ARG A 44 -21.19 15.03 12.51
CA ARG A 44 -20.82 14.98 11.07
C ARG A 44 -20.72 13.56 10.52
N GLU A 45 -20.78 12.56 11.38
CA GLU A 45 -20.61 11.16 11.04
C GLU A 45 -21.80 10.65 10.22
N ASN A 46 -21.50 9.94 9.13
CA ASN A 46 -22.49 9.26 8.31
C ASN A 46 -22.75 7.87 8.89
N LEU A 47 -23.72 7.77 9.80
CA LEU A 47 -24.03 6.56 10.56
C LEU A 47 -24.40 5.39 9.67
N GLU A 48 -25.13 5.65 8.59
CA GLU A 48 -25.56 4.64 7.62
C GLU A 48 -24.37 4.05 6.85
N ALA A 49 -23.40 4.90 6.47
CA ALA A 49 -22.18 4.44 5.83
C ALA A 49 -21.25 3.68 6.79
N ILE A 50 -21.13 4.14 8.02
CA ILE A 50 -20.38 3.45 9.08
C ILE A 50 -20.96 2.05 9.32
N GLU A 51 -22.27 1.96 9.48
CA GLU A 51 -22.96 0.69 9.69
C GLU A 51 -22.87 -0.24 8.48
N PHE A 52 -22.91 0.32 7.26
CA PHE A 52 -22.67 -0.44 6.04
C PHE A 52 -21.26 -1.04 5.99
N LEU A 53 -20.22 -0.28 6.36
CA LEU A 53 -18.84 -0.76 6.39
C LEU A 53 -18.65 -1.83 7.45
N ARG A 54 -19.17 -1.61 8.67
CA ARG A 54 -19.15 -2.59 9.76
C ARG A 54 -19.79 -3.90 9.35
N ASN A 55 -21.00 -3.86 8.80
CA ASN A 55 -21.70 -5.06 8.34
C ASN A 55 -20.97 -5.74 7.19
N THR A 56 -20.43 -4.98 6.24
CA THR A 56 -19.66 -5.55 5.13
C THR A 56 -18.43 -6.30 5.65
N ASN A 57 -17.65 -5.69 6.54
CA ASN A 57 -16.45 -6.31 7.10
C ASN A 57 -16.78 -7.53 7.99
N ARG A 58 -17.82 -7.44 8.81
CA ARG A 58 -18.30 -8.57 9.62
C ARG A 58 -18.66 -9.76 8.74
N ILE A 59 -19.46 -9.53 7.69
CA ILE A 59 -19.89 -10.59 6.78
C ILE A 59 -18.71 -11.19 6.00
N ILE A 60 -17.73 -10.38 5.58
CA ILE A 60 -16.50 -10.88 4.95
C ILE A 60 -15.77 -11.84 5.90
N GLY A 61 -15.59 -11.45 7.17
CA GLY A 61 -14.91 -12.28 8.16
C GLY A 61 -15.65 -13.57 8.51
N GLU A 62 -16.99 -13.56 8.46
CA GLU A 62 -17.84 -14.73 8.69
C GLU A 62 -17.88 -15.69 7.49
N GLN A 63 -18.02 -15.16 6.27
CA GLN A 63 -18.31 -15.97 5.07
C GLN A 63 -17.05 -16.40 4.33
N VAL A 64 -15.97 -15.63 4.41
CA VAL A 64 -14.70 -15.92 3.71
C VAL A 64 -13.53 -15.90 4.70
N PRO A 65 -13.39 -16.93 5.56
CA PRO A 65 -12.32 -17.00 6.53
C PRO A 65 -10.94 -16.86 5.87
N GLY A 66 -10.13 -15.94 6.38
CA GLY A 66 -8.79 -15.63 5.85
C GLY A 66 -8.76 -14.48 4.85
N ALA A 67 -9.90 -14.06 4.30
CA ALA A 67 -9.96 -12.83 3.52
C ALA A 67 -9.78 -11.60 4.44
N VAL A 68 -9.19 -10.54 3.89
CA VAL A 68 -8.95 -9.30 4.62
C VAL A 68 -9.48 -8.09 3.88
N SER A 69 -9.85 -7.05 4.62
CA SER A 69 -10.14 -5.74 4.05
C SER A 69 -9.17 -4.68 4.58
N MET A 70 -8.83 -3.72 3.71
CA MET A 70 -7.92 -2.63 4.02
C MET A 70 -8.58 -1.30 3.72
N ALA A 71 -8.37 -0.31 4.59
CA ALA A 71 -8.89 1.03 4.42
C ALA A 71 -7.76 2.01 4.09
N GLU A 72 -7.98 2.85 3.07
CA GLU A 72 -7.37 4.17 3.05
C GLU A 72 -8.34 5.16 3.72
N GLU A 73 -7.95 5.64 4.89
CA GLU A 73 -8.72 6.61 5.66
C GLU A 73 -7.74 7.71 6.09
N SER A 74 -7.99 8.94 5.62
CA SER A 74 -7.05 10.07 5.67
C SER A 74 -7.36 11.10 6.75
N THR A 75 -8.33 10.81 7.62
CA THR A 75 -8.59 11.58 8.84
C THR A 75 -8.11 10.81 10.07
N ASP A 76 -8.29 11.39 11.25
CA ASP A 76 -7.97 10.78 12.53
C ASP A 76 -9.14 9.94 13.08
N PHE A 77 -9.93 9.28 12.21
CA PHE A 77 -11.00 8.39 12.66
C PHE A 77 -10.40 7.23 13.45
N SER A 78 -10.81 7.08 14.71
CA SER A 78 -10.28 6.06 15.61
C SER A 78 -10.97 4.71 15.43
N GLY A 79 -10.22 3.61 15.50
CA GLY A 79 -10.76 2.26 15.51
C GLY A 79 -11.11 1.75 14.11
N VAL A 80 -10.43 2.22 13.07
CA VAL A 80 -10.66 1.75 11.69
C VAL A 80 -10.44 0.23 11.60
N THR A 81 -9.41 -0.27 12.27
CA THR A 81 -9.03 -1.69 12.26
C THR A 81 -9.50 -2.50 13.46
N ARG A 82 -10.35 -1.89 14.31
CA ARG A 82 -10.92 -2.57 15.47
C ARG A 82 -12.18 -3.34 15.10
N PRO A 83 -12.49 -4.45 15.81
CA PRO A 83 -13.73 -5.19 15.58
C PRO A 83 -14.98 -4.31 15.78
N PRO A 84 -16.03 -4.48 14.95
CA PRO A 84 -17.27 -3.71 15.08
C PRO A 84 -17.92 -3.80 16.46
N GLU A 85 -17.77 -4.93 17.16
CA GLU A 85 -18.30 -5.18 18.50
C GLU A 85 -17.71 -4.23 19.56
N THR A 86 -16.53 -3.69 19.29
CA THR A 86 -15.83 -2.72 20.14
C THR A 86 -15.95 -1.28 19.63
N GLY A 87 -16.83 -1.03 18.65
CA GLY A 87 -17.06 0.28 18.05
C GLY A 87 -16.15 0.60 16.86
N GLY A 88 -15.35 -0.34 16.37
CA GLY A 88 -14.50 -0.12 15.19
C GLY A 88 -15.23 -0.23 13.85
N LEU A 89 -14.53 0.00 12.73
CA LEU A 89 -15.09 -0.21 11.38
C LEU A 89 -14.92 -1.65 10.88
N GLY A 90 -14.10 -2.46 11.55
CA GLY A 90 -13.88 -3.86 11.23
C GLY A 90 -12.90 -4.12 10.08
N PHE A 91 -12.14 -3.13 9.62
CA PHE A 91 -11.06 -3.41 8.66
C PHE A 91 -9.95 -4.22 9.33
N TRP A 92 -9.20 -4.99 8.55
CA TRP A 92 -8.03 -5.71 9.07
C TRP A 92 -6.81 -4.82 9.10
N TYR A 93 -6.69 -3.91 8.12
CA TYR A 93 -5.58 -2.98 8.04
C TYR A 93 -6.00 -1.56 7.62
N LYS A 94 -5.22 -0.56 8.05
CA LYS A 94 -5.33 0.84 7.62
C LYS A 94 -4.02 1.27 6.97
N TRP A 95 -4.08 2.04 5.90
CA TRP A 95 -2.90 2.69 5.34
C TRP A 95 -2.35 3.75 6.29
N ASN A 96 -1.06 3.67 6.61
CA ASN A 96 -0.38 4.65 7.43
C ASN A 96 0.06 5.85 6.58
N LEU A 97 -0.90 6.71 6.25
CA LEU A 97 -0.65 7.92 5.45
C LEU A 97 0.25 8.91 6.19
N GLY A 98 0.14 9.01 7.52
CA GLY A 98 1.03 9.85 8.34
C GLY A 98 2.50 9.45 8.19
N TRP A 99 2.81 8.16 8.38
CA TRP A 99 4.16 7.62 8.13
C TRP A 99 4.63 7.86 6.69
N MET A 100 3.76 7.66 5.71
CA MET A 100 4.07 7.87 4.29
C MET A 100 4.49 9.32 4.03
N HIS A 101 3.68 10.30 4.49
CA HIS A 101 3.97 11.73 4.34
C HIS A 101 5.26 12.13 5.06
N ASP A 102 5.38 11.79 6.35
CA ASP A 102 6.52 12.19 7.16
C ASP A 102 7.83 11.63 6.62
N THR A 103 7.86 10.34 6.29
CA THR A 103 9.10 9.72 5.81
C THR A 103 9.48 10.16 4.40
N LEU A 104 8.51 10.38 3.50
CA LEU A 104 8.81 10.95 2.17
C LEU A 104 9.33 12.37 2.28
N ASP A 105 8.76 13.20 3.15
CA ASP A 105 9.23 14.56 3.37
C ASP A 105 10.63 14.57 4.00
N TYR A 106 10.90 13.67 4.95
CA TYR A 106 12.24 13.48 5.52
C TYR A 106 13.27 13.12 4.45
N MET A 107 12.92 12.19 3.55
CA MET A 107 13.83 11.72 2.51
C MET A 107 14.14 12.77 1.44
N LYS A 108 13.22 13.72 1.18
CA LYS A 108 13.42 14.85 0.26
C LYS A 108 14.44 15.87 0.76
N LEU A 109 14.64 15.98 2.08
CA LEU A 109 15.57 16.94 2.66
C LEU A 109 17.01 16.56 2.34
N ASP A 110 17.83 17.57 2.02
CA ASP A 110 19.29 17.42 1.98
C ASP A 110 19.77 16.78 3.29
N PRO A 111 20.68 15.79 3.24
CA PRO A 111 21.17 15.10 4.43
C PRO A 111 21.60 16.02 5.58
N VAL A 112 22.16 17.21 5.29
CA VAL A 112 22.59 18.16 6.31
C VAL A 112 21.42 18.72 7.13
N TYR A 113 20.23 18.86 6.54
CA TYR A 113 19.05 19.40 7.22
C TYR A 113 18.21 18.35 7.96
N ARG A 114 18.46 17.06 7.73
CA ARG A 114 17.69 15.97 8.37
C ARG A 114 17.79 15.95 9.89
N GLN A 115 18.88 16.47 10.44
CA GLN A 115 19.08 16.60 11.90
C GLN A 115 17.98 17.44 12.58
N TYR A 116 17.40 18.41 11.86
CA TYR A 116 16.35 19.29 12.38
C TYR A 116 14.94 18.69 12.28
N HIS A 117 14.80 17.55 11.60
CA HIS A 117 13.52 16.92 11.27
C HIS A 117 13.49 15.43 11.60
N HIS A 118 14.31 14.99 12.58
CA HIS A 118 14.42 13.57 12.93
C HIS A 118 13.13 13.01 13.57
N ASP A 119 12.26 13.89 14.06
CA ASP A 119 10.90 13.57 14.47
C ASP A 119 10.11 12.90 13.34
N LYS A 120 10.28 13.30 12.08
CA LYS A 120 9.56 12.68 10.93
C LYS A 120 9.84 11.19 10.74
N LEU A 121 11.01 10.69 11.14
CA LEU A 121 11.28 9.25 11.12
C LEU A 121 10.71 8.51 12.32
N THR A 122 10.53 9.18 13.46
CA THR A 122 10.23 8.55 14.75
C THR A 122 8.77 8.72 15.19
N PHE A 123 8.10 9.79 14.77
CA PHE A 123 6.74 10.14 15.18
C PHE A 123 5.72 9.04 14.84
N GLY A 124 5.87 8.39 13.68
CA GLY A 124 5.03 7.26 13.27
C GLY A 124 4.95 6.15 14.33
N MET A 125 6.03 5.89 15.07
CA MET A 125 6.05 4.85 16.10
C MET A 125 5.18 5.17 17.32
N LEU A 126 4.90 6.45 17.60
CA LEU A 126 4.07 6.84 18.75
C LEU A 126 2.65 6.29 18.65
N TYR A 127 2.11 6.22 17.42
CA TYR A 127 0.76 5.74 17.16
C TYR A 127 0.73 4.41 16.38
N ASN A 128 1.86 3.83 16.00
CA ASN A 128 1.92 2.64 15.14
C ASN A 128 1.17 1.40 15.70
N HIS A 129 0.88 1.38 17.01
CA HIS A 129 0.14 0.31 17.67
C HIS A 129 -1.33 0.64 17.94
N THR A 130 -1.83 1.78 17.45
CA THR A 130 -3.24 2.16 17.57
C THR A 130 -4.13 1.45 16.56
N GLU A 131 -3.56 1.09 15.40
CA GLU A 131 -4.21 0.40 14.29
C GLU A 131 -3.25 -0.63 13.68
N ASN A 132 -3.79 -1.58 12.93
CA ASN A 132 -3.01 -2.52 12.14
C ASN A 132 -2.56 -1.85 10.83
N PHE A 133 -1.34 -1.30 10.81
CA PHE A 133 -0.91 -0.51 9.66
C PHE A 133 -0.32 -1.31 8.48
N VAL A 134 -0.66 -0.86 7.27
CA VAL A 134 0.14 -1.06 6.04
C VAL A 134 0.92 0.23 5.79
N LEU A 135 2.18 0.11 5.41
CA LEU A 135 3.05 1.22 5.00
C LEU A 135 2.97 1.36 3.46
N PRO A 136 2.26 2.37 2.94
CA PRO A 136 2.03 2.48 1.50
C PRO A 136 3.04 3.42 0.85
N LEU A 137 3.64 2.95 -0.24
CA LEU A 137 4.21 3.78 -1.30
C LEU A 137 3.39 3.48 -2.57
N SER A 138 2.20 4.07 -2.64
CA SER A 138 1.19 3.81 -3.66
C SER A 138 1.45 4.58 -4.96
N HIS A 139 0.56 4.38 -5.93
CA HIS A 139 0.57 5.07 -7.22
C HIS A 139 0.37 6.59 -7.08
N ASP A 140 -0.45 7.04 -6.12
CA ASP A 140 -0.72 8.46 -5.87
C ASP A 140 0.54 9.24 -5.50
N GLU A 141 1.58 8.55 -5.03
CA GLU A 141 2.86 9.13 -4.64
C GLU A 141 3.87 9.22 -5.79
N VAL A 142 3.51 8.82 -7.01
CA VAL A 142 4.43 8.89 -8.16
C VAL A 142 3.78 9.51 -9.40
N VAL A 143 2.82 10.42 -9.18
CA VAL A 143 2.04 11.11 -10.23
C VAL A 143 1.87 12.60 -9.90
N HIS A 144 1.23 13.34 -10.81
CA HIS A 144 0.75 14.71 -10.61
C HIS A 144 1.83 15.71 -10.17
N GLY A 145 3.05 15.58 -10.70
CA GLY A 145 4.15 16.48 -10.39
C GLY A 145 4.88 16.16 -9.08
N LYS A 146 4.50 15.08 -8.39
CA LYS A 146 5.15 14.66 -7.14
C LYS A 146 6.48 13.92 -7.36
N LYS A 147 6.89 13.68 -8.61
CA LYS A 147 8.07 12.91 -9.05
C LYS A 147 8.01 11.43 -8.67
N SER A 148 8.89 10.63 -9.27
CA SER A 148 9.17 9.27 -8.78
C SER A 148 9.81 9.30 -7.39
N ILE A 149 9.78 8.17 -6.67
CA ILE A 149 10.46 8.08 -5.37
C ILE A 149 11.97 8.32 -5.51
N LEU A 150 12.59 7.88 -6.61
CA LEU A 150 14.01 8.13 -6.89
C LEU A 150 14.29 9.63 -7.05
N ASP A 151 13.47 10.35 -7.82
CA ASP A 151 13.68 11.77 -8.10
C ASP A 151 13.23 12.72 -6.99
N ARG A 152 12.60 12.18 -5.94
CA ARG A 152 12.41 12.88 -4.66
C ARG A 152 13.70 12.90 -3.82
N MET A 153 14.66 12.01 -4.06
CA MET A 153 15.88 11.94 -3.26
C MET A 153 16.86 13.09 -3.64
N PRO A 154 17.55 13.69 -2.67
CA PRO A 154 18.53 14.75 -2.93
C PRO A 154 19.86 14.17 -3.43
N GLY A 155 20.67 15.05 -4.02
CA GLY A 155 22.05 14.76 -4.41
C GLY A 155 22.22 14.27 -5.84
N ASP A 156 23.44 13.81 -6.12
CA ASP A 156 23.77 13.18 -7.40
C ASP A 156 23.08 11.82 -7.58
N ALA A 157 23.21 11.22 -8.76
CA ALA A 157 22.57 9.94 -9.04
C ALA A 157 22.95 8.85 -8.04
N TRP A 158 24.23 8.74 -7.65
CA TRP A 158 24.65 7.74 -6.67
C TRP A 158 23.98 7.95 -5.31
N GLN A 159 23.90 9.21 -4.86
CA GLN A 159 23.24 9.59 -3.62
C GLN A 159 21.73 9.33 -3.67
N LYS A 160 21.07 9.58 -4.81
CA LYS A 160 19.64 9.27 -4.99
C LYS A 160 19.36 7.78 -4.82
N PHE A 161 20.12 6.93 -5.49
CA PHE A 161 19.99 5.48 -5.35
C PHE A 161 20.34 5.00 -3.94
N ALA A 162 21.36 5.59 -3.29
CA ALA A 162 21.71 5.27 -1.92
C ALA A 162 20.59 5.62 -0.92
N ASN A 163 20.00 6.81 -1.06
CA ASN A 163 18.85 7.23 -0.26
C ASN A 163 17.63 6.32 -0.48
N LEU A 164 17.35 5.94 -1.72
CA LEU A 164 16.25 5.04 -2.04
C LEU A 164 16.40 3.67 -1.35
N ARG A 165 17.60 3.08 -1.41
CA ARG A 165 17.90 1.82 -0.72
C ARG A 165 17.79 1.96 0.79
N ALA A 166 18.33 3.04 1.36
CA ALA A 166 18.23 3.31 2.79
C ALA A 166 16.76 3.46 3.23
N TYR A 167 15.95 4.15 2.43
CA TYR A 167 14.53 4.34 2.69
C TYR A 167 13.74 3.04 2.63
N TYR A 168 13.99 2.18 1.63
CA TYR A 168 13.35 0.87 1.57
C TYR A 168 13.83 -0.06 2.69
N GLY A 169 15.10 0.00 3.07
CA GLY A 169 15.62 -0.69 4.25
C GLY A 169 14.86 -0.28 5.51
N TRP A 170 14.62 1.02 5.68
CA TRP A 170 13.80 1.55 6.78
C TRP A 170 12.34 1.07 6.69
N MET A 171 11.70 1.18 5.53
CA MET A 171 10.32 0.72 5.31
C MET A 171 10.14 -0.76 5.67
N TRP A 172 11.11 -1.61 5.30
CA TRP A 172 11.07 -3.04 5.62
C TRP A 172 11.33 -3.34 7.09
N ALA A 173 12.19 -2.55 7.75
CA ALA A 173 12.47 -2.68 9.18
C ALA A 173 11.37 -2.11 10.10
N PHE A 174 10.64 -1.09 9.63
CA PHE A 174 9.56 -0.44 10.38
C PHE A 174 8.39 -1.42 10.59
N PRO A 175 7.69 -1.46 11.74
CA PRO A 175 6.59 -2.40 11.92
C PRO A 175 5.35 -2.05 11.08
N GLY A 176 4.72 -3.06 10.48
CA GLY A 176 3.55 -2.90 9.61
C GLY A 176 3.68 -3.70 8.31
N LYS A 177 2.57 -3.95 7.61
CA LYS A 177 2.61 -4.62 6.28
C LYS A 177 3.14 -3.65 5.23
N LYS A 178 3.59 -4.15 4.08
CA LYS A 178 4.26 -3.34 3.04
C LYS A 178 3.42 -3.27 1.77
N LEU A 179 3.39 -2.09 1.16
CA LEU A 179 2.84 -1.90 -0.17
C LEU A 179 3.79 -1.00 -0.97
N LEU A 180 4.31 -1.53 -2.07
CA LEU A 180 5.18 -0.81 -2.99
C LEU A 180 4.55 -0.87 -4.39
N PHE A 181 4.28 0.29 -4.98
CA PHE A 181 3.73 0.38 -6.32
C PHE A 181 4.75 -0.02 -7.40
N MET A 182 4.27 -0.59 -8.50
CA MET A 182 5.11 -1.04 -9.62
C MET A 182 5.97 0.11 -10.19
N GLY A 183 7.19 -0.21 -10.62
CA GLY A 183 8.18 0.78 -11.07
C GLY A 183 9.10 1.27 -9.95
N ASN A 184 8.63 1.28 -8.70
CA ASN A 184 9.43 1.73 -7.56
C ASN A 184 10.53 0.72 -7.19
N GLU A 185 10.36 -0.57 -7.52
CA GLU A 185 11.29 -1.65 -7.19
C GLU A 185 12.59 -1.62 -8.01
N PHE A 186 12.54 -1.08 -9.24
CA PHE A 186 13.72 -0.89 -10.10
C PHE A 186 14.09 0.59 -10.27
N ALA A 187 13.50 1.46 -9.43
CA ALA A 187 13.79 2.88 -9.38
C ALA A 187 13.52 3.60 -10.72
N GLN A 188 12.32 3.43 -11.26
CA GLN A 188 11.87 4.20 -12.41
C GLN A 188 12.05 5.72 -12.15
N GLY A 189 12.69 6.42 -13.08
CA GLY A 189 12.96 7.85 -12.95
C GLY A 189 11.73 8.72 -13.19
N ARG A 190 11.00 8.48 -14.29
CA ARG A 190 9.80 9.26 -14.60
C ARG A 190 8.63 8.91 -13.67
N GLU A 191 7.74 9.89 -13.51
CA GLU A 191 6.42 9.65 -12.93
C GLU A 191 5.66 8.56 -13.68
N TRP A 192 4.82 7.85 -12.95
CA TRP A 192 3.94 6.86 -13.54
C TRP A 192 2.98 7.56 -14.52
N ASN A 193 2.85 6.97 -15.71
CA ASN A 193 1.91 7.41 -16.72
C ASN A 193 1.05 6.20 -17.11
N HIS A 194 -0.25 6.30 -16.90
CA HIS A 194 -1.20 5.24 -17.22
C HIS A 194 -1.32 4.96 -18.73
N ASP A 195 -0.98 5.93 -19.59
CA ASP A 195 -0.99 5.79 -21.05
C ASP A 195 0.29 5.14 -21.62
N ALA A 196 1.29 4.89 -20.77
CA ALA A 196 2.58 4.34 -21.18
C ALA A 196 2.97 3.12 -20.35
N SER A 197 3.72 2.19 -20.96
CA SER A 197 4.33 1.10 -20.20
C SER A 197 5.34 1.64 -19.18
N LEU A 198 5.70 0.84 -18.19
CA LEU A 198 6.85 1.12 -17.34
C LEU A 198 8.16 1.15 -18.15
N ASP A 199 9.21 1.75 -17.58
CA ASP A 199 10.55 1.85 -18.19
C ASP A 199 11.34 0.55 -18.10
N TRP A 200 10.83 -0.51 -18.71
CA TRP A 200 11.46 -1.83 -18.69
C TRP A 200 12.89 -1.86 -19.27
N HIS A 201 13.19 -0.93 -20.19
CA HIS A 201 14.53 -0.78 -20.79
C HIS A 201 15.63 -0.48 -19.74
N LEU A 202 15.28 0.09 -18.58
CA LEU A 202 16.23 0.33 -17.48
C LEU A 202 16.85 -0.97 -16.94
N LEU A 203 16.18 -2.11 -17.14
CA LEU A 203 16.69 -3.43 -16.74
C LEU A 203 17.60 -4.08 -17.79
N GLU A 204 17.64 -3.56 -19.02
CA GLU A 204 18.38 -4.19 -20.13
C GLU A 204 19.90 -3.95 -20.01
N GLY A 205 20.32 -2.77 -19.53
CA GLY A 205 21.74 -2.44 -19.32
C GLY A 205 22.46 -3.29 -18.25
N ALA A 206 21.70 -3.98 -17.40
CA ALA A 206 22.26 -4.87 -16.39
C ALA A 206 22.66 -6.25 -16.96
N ILE A 207 22.24 -6.58 -18.18
CA ILE A 207 22.43 -7.90 -18.80
C ILE A 207 23.70 -7.94 -19.68
N THR A 208 24.17 -6.81 -20.22
CA THR A 208 25.22 -6.76 -21.25
C THR A 208 26.62 -6.35 -20.75
N GLY A 209 26.79 -6.08 -19.45
CA GLY A 209 28.12 -5.97 -18.82
C GLY A 209 29.07 -4.91 -19.41
N THR A 210 28.57 -3.95 -20.19
CA THR A 210 29.41 -2.93 -20.84
C THR A 210 28.85 -1.52 -20.61
N THR A 211 29.60 -0.78 -19.79
CA THR A 211 29.71 0.70 -19.70
C THR A 211 28.48 1.54 -19.31
N GLY A 212 28.52 2.07 -18.08
CA GLY A 212 28.00 3.40 -17.71
C GLY A 212 26.57 3.42 -17.14
N PHE A 213 26.43 3.73 -15.84
CA PHE A 213 25.18 3.69 -15.07
C PHE A 213 24.56 2.30 -14.90
N SER A 214 25.24 1.46 -14.11
CA SER A 214 24.60 0.31 -13.50
C SER A 214 23.43 0.79 -12.63
N VAL A 215 22.21 0.46 -13.06
CA VAL A 215 21.03 0.44 -12.19
C VAL A 215 21.32 -0.60 -11.12
N TRP A 216 21.96 -0.16 -10.04
CA TRP A 216 22.15 -0.95 -8.84
C TRP A 216 20.76 -1.14 -8.23
N TYR A 217 20.21 -2.33 -8.45
CA TYR A 217 18.93 -2.80 -7.92
C TYR A 217 18.68 -2.24 -6.52
N ALA A 218 17.51 -1.62 -6.33
CA ALA A 218 17.14 -1.00 -5.07
C ALA A 218 17.02 -2.02 -3.91
N ILE A 219 17.06 -3.34 -4.18
CA ILE A 219 16.70 -4.37 -3.19
C ILE A 219 17.65 -5.59 -3.16
N SER A 220 18.63 -5.78 -4.07
CA SER A 220 19.52 -6.97 -3.94
C SER A 220 20.95 -6.83 -4.47
N THR A 221 21.85 -7.58 -3.82
CA THR A 221 23.24 -7.89 -4.23
C THR A 221 23.32 -9.20 -5.03
N THR A 222 22.19 -9.80 -5.44
CA THR A 222 22.14 -11.11 -6.09
C THR A 222 22.05 -11.02 -7.63
N PRO A 223 22.75 -11.89 -8.39
CA PRO A 223 22.71 -11.88 -9.86
C PRO A 223 21.31 -12.15 -10.43
N ILE A 224 20.99 -11.42 -11.50
CA ILE A 224 19.71 -11.41 -12.26
C ILE A 224 19.20 -12.79 -12.70
N ALA A 225 20.09 -13.76 -12.90
CA ALA A 225 19.73 -15.11 -13.34
C ALA A 225 18.79 -15.84 -12.36
N THR A 226 18.84 -15.50 -11.07
CA THR A 226 18.00 -16.14 -10.04
C THR A 226 16.61 -15.51 -9.96
N ILE A 227 16.47 -14.20 -10.20
CA ILE A 227 15.19 -13.47 -10.11
C ILE A 227 14.29 -13.77 -11.32
N LYS A 228 14.85 -13.81 -12.54
CA LYS A 228 14.08 -14.25 -13.72
C LYS A 228 13.60 -15.70 -13.59
N ARG A 229 14.39 -16.58 -12.96
CA ARG A 229 13.95 -17.96 -12.64
C ARG A 229 12.85 -17.98 -11.58
N CYS A 230 12.93 -17.17 -10.52
CA CYS A 230 11.86 -17.08 -9.52
C CYS A 230 10.54 -16.53 -10.11
N MET A 231 10.60 -15.51 -10.97
CA MET A 231 9.41 -14.95 -11.60
C MET A 231 8.80 -15.90 -12.64
N SER A 232 9.62 -16.61 -13.43
CA SER A 232 9.14 -17.66 -14.33
C SER A 232 8.57 -18.87 -13.57
N TRP A 233 9.12 -19.23 -12.41
CA TRP A 233 8.58 -20.29 -11.55
C TRP A 233 7.23 -19.91 -10.92
N ILE A 234 7.03 -18.66 -10.53
CA ILE A 234 5.76 -18.16 -9.98
C ILE A 234 4.66 -18.14 -11.06
N SER A 235 4.99 -17.79 -12.32
CA SER A 235 4.05 -17.92 -13.45
C SER A 235 3.80 -19.37 -13.88
N MET A 236 4.72 -20.29 -13.61
CA MET A 236 4.58 -21.71 -13.99
C MET A 236 3.82 -22.52 -12.92
N LEU A 237 3.95 -22.17 -11.64
CA LEU A 237 3.17 -22.76 -10.53
C LEU A 237 1.69 -22.37 -10.56
N THR A 238 1.36 -21.18 -11.08
CA THR A 238 -0.03 -20.75 -11.33
C THR A 238 -0.67 -21.43 -12.55
N ALA A 239 0.13 -21.97 -13.48
CA ALA A 239 -0.36 -22.75 -14.62
C ALA A 239 -0.48 -24.26 -14.29
N LEU A 240 0.28 -24.77 -13.31
CA LEU A 240 0.31 -26.20 -12.96
C LEU A 240 -0.62 -26.60 -11.81
N SER A 241 -1.19 -25.66 -11.05
CA SER A 241 -2.20 -25.97 -10.03
C SER A 241 -3.60 -26.27 -10.61
N GLY A 242 -3.78 -26.16 -11.93
CA GLY A 242 -5.03 -26.48 -12.64
C GLY A 242 -5.22 -27.96 -13.01
N TRP A 243 -4.26 -28.83 -12.68
CA TRP A 243 -4.31 -30.25 -12.99
C TRP A 243 -3.90 -31.07 -11.77
N TRP A 244 -4.78 -31.18 -10.77
CA TRP A 244 -4.87 -32.35 -9.88
C TRP A 244 -6.20 -32.28 -9.11
N SER A 245 -7.30 -32.50 -9.83
CA SER A 245 -8.56 -32.94 -9.22
C SER A 245 -9.07 -34.12 -10.02
N MET A 246 -8.69 -35.34 -9.58
CA MET A 246 -9.49 -36.53 -9.83
C MET A 246 -9.21 -37.61 -8.77
N THR A 247 -10.26 -37.90 -8.00
CA THR A 247 -10.56 -39.16 -7.29
C THR A 247 -9.64 -39.62 -6.15
N MET A 248 -10.15 -39.60 -4.90
CA MET A 248 -10.76 -40.80 -4.31
C MET A 248 -11.39 -40.56 -2.92
N ASN A 249 -12.69 -40.87 -2.89
CA ASN A 249 -13.46 -41.53 -1.82
C ASN A 249 -13.71 -40.86 -0.46
N ALA A 250 -14.99 -40.51 -0.31
CA ALA A 250 -15.79 -40.67 0.90
C ALA A 250 -15.48 -41.94 1.69
N ARG A 251 -15.45 -41.83 3.03
CA ARG A 251 -16.13 -42.72 3.96
C ARG A 251 -16.02 -42.22 5.41
N TYR A 252 -17.19 -42.22 6.06
CA TYR A 252 -17.56 -42.02 7.47
C TYR A 252 -17.56 -40.58 8.00
#